data_AF-A0A171D876-F1
#
_entry.id   AF-A0A171D876-F1
#
_cell.length_a   1.000
_cell.length_b   1.000
_cell.length_c   1.000
_cell.angle_alpha   90.00
_cell.angle_beta   90.00
_cell.angle_gamma   90.00
#
_symmetry.space_group_name_H-M   'P 1'
#
loop_
_entity.id
_entity.type
_entity.pdbx_description
1 polymer ?
#
loop_
_entity_poly.entity_id
_entity_poly.type
_entity_poly.pdbx_seq_one_letter_code
_entity_poly.pdbx_strand_id
1 'polypeptide(L)' 'MWDIGRRTPEGEPLLSIAALWVKGRDPLEPGECAPVRLLPLTPEHWRHLTPDDVITMHEMRPSAGTARVTEVMPPAVVAP' A
#
# COMPACT_ATOMS: atom_id res chain seq x y z
N MET A 1 -4.57 -4.96 5.08
CA MET A 1 -5.15 -3.59 4.87
C MET A 1 -4.07 -2.53 5.05
N TRP A 2 -4.23 -1.31 4.53
CA TRP A 2 -3.18 -0.27 4.54
C TRP A 2 -3.65 1.05 5.14
N ASP A 3 -2.92 1.59 6.12
CA ASP A 3 -2.98 3.03 6.44
C ASP A 3 -2.10 3.77 5.44
N ILE A 4 -2.73 4.66 4.67
CA ILE A 4 -2.12 5.46 3.61
C ILE A 4 -2.26 6.96 3.89
N GLY A 5 -2.46 7.34 5.16
CA GLY A 5 -2.55 8.73 5.60
C GLY A 5 -3.94 9.36 5.46
N ARG A 6 -4.95 8.60 5.02
CA ARG A 6 -6.35 9.07 5.01
C ARG A 6 -6.99 8.88 6.37
N ARG A 7 -7.94 9.75 6.69
CA ARG A 7 -8.69 9.75 7.96
C ARG A 7 -10.20 9.77 7.71
N THR A 8 -10.97 9.18 8.62
CA THR A 8 -12.43 9.34 8.68
C THR A 8 -12.78 10.74 9.18
N PRO A 9 -14.04 11.19 9.08
CA PRO A 9 -14.48 12.46 9.67
C PRO A 9 -14.20 12.55 11.19
N GLU A 10 -14.20 11.42 11.88
CA GLU A 10 -13.91 11.28 13.31
C GLU A 10 -12.39 11.26 13.62
N GLY A 11 -11.55 11.29 12.58
CA GLY A 11 -10.09 11.32 12.70
C GLY A 11 -9.43 9.94 12.80
N GLU A 12 -10.17 8.85 12.66
CA GLU A 12 -9.62 7.50 12.68
C GLU A 12 -8.91 7.16 11.36
N PRO A 13 -7.92 6.25 11.33
CA PRO A 13 -7.31 5.79 10.08
C PRO A 13 -8.33 5.17 9.12
N LEU A 14 -8.45 5.73 7.92
CA LEU A 14 -9.26 5.15 6.85
C LEU A 14 -8.40 4.13 6.09
N LEU A 15 -8.48 2.87 6.51
CA LEU A 15 -7.71 1.79 5.91
C LEU A 15 -8.18 1.47 4.49
N SER A 16 -7.21 1.29 3.58
CA SER A 16 -7.45 0.96 2.17
C SER A 16 -6.95 -0.44 1.81
N ILE A 17 -7.60 -1.06 0.82
CA ILE A 17 -7.29 -2.41 0.35
C ILE A 17 -6.53 -2.34 -0.98
N ALA A 18 -5.49 -3.16 -1.10
CA ALA A 18 -4.76 -3.41 -2.33
C ALA A 18 -4.36 -4.88 -2.38
N ALA A 19 -4.35 -5.46 -3.58
CA ALA A 19 -3.65 -6.72 -3.80
C ALA A 19 -2.14 -6.49 -3.70
N LEU A 20 -1.42 -7.43 -3.11
CA LEU A 20 0.02 -7.36 -2.87
C LEU A 20 0.74 -8.52 -3.54
N TRP A 21 1.89 -8.22 -4.17
CA TRP A 21 2.82 -9.23 -4.67
C TRP A 21 4.22 -8.90 -4.19
N VAL A 22 4.87 -9.85 -3.51
CA VAL A 22 6.28 -9.74 -3.17
C VAL A 22 7.12 -10.11 -4.40
N LYS A 23 8.13 -9.30 -4.72
CA LYS A 23 9.02 -9.58 -5.84
C LYS A 23 10.13 -10.53 -5.42
N GLY A 24 10.18 -11.70 -6.07
CA GLY A 24 11.31 -12.62 -6.04
C GLY A 24 11.40 -13.57 -4.85
N ARG A 25 10.71 -13.30 -3.73
CA ARG A 25 10.61 -14.19 -2.56
C ARG A 25 9.19 -14.22 -2.04
N ASP A 26 8.67 -15.41 -1.79
CA ASP A 26 7.39 -15.64 -1.13
C ASP A 26 7.50 -16.97 -0.36
N PRO A 27 7.29 -17.01 0.97
CA PRO A 27 6.86 -15.91 1.86
C PRO A 27 7.99 -14.96 2.31
N LEU A 28 7.60 -13.78 2.82
CA LEU A 28 8.48 -12.82 3.50
C LEU A 28 8.42 -13.09 5.00
N GLU A 29 9.56 -13.38 5.64
CA GLU A 29 9.61 -13.71 7.06
C GLU A 29 9.60 -12.45 7.96
N PRO A 30 9.23 -12.56 9.26
CA PRO A 30 9.28 -11.44 10.18
C PRO A 30 10.67 -10.77 10.23
N GLY A 31 10.71 -9.46 9.98
CA GLY A 31 11.95 -8.67 9.98
C GLY A 31 12.65 -8.59 8.61
N GLU A 32 12.19 -9.33 7.60
CA GLU A 32 12.69 -9.19 6.25
C GLU A 32 12.07 -8.00 5.49
N CYS A 33 12.78 -7.53 4.46
CA CYS A 33 12.35 -6.47 3.57
C CYS A 33 12.49 -6.94 2.11
N ALA A 34 11.46 -6.70 1.30
CA ALA A 34 11.49 -6.97 -0.13
C ALA A 34 10.71 -5.91 -0.92
N PRO A 35 11.02 -5.68 -2.19
CA PRO A 35 10.17 -4.89 -3.07
C PRO A 35 8.81 -5.57 -3.23
N VAL A 36 7.73 -4.79 -3.11
CA VAL A 36 6.37 -5.26 -3.32
C VAL A 36 5.69 -4.43 -4.40
N ARG A 37 4.73 -5.03 -5.09
CA ARG A 37 3.77 -4.31 -5.92
C ARG A 37 2.41 -4.29 -5.25
N LEU A 38 1.76 -3.14 -5.30
CA LEU A 38 0.41 -2.94 -4.82
C LEU A 38 -0.51 -2.59 -5.99
N LEU A 39 -1.67 -3.26 -6.07
CA LEU A 39 -2.75 -2.89 -6.97
C LEU A 39 -3.96 -2.45 -6.11
N PRO A 40 -4.23 -1.13 -6.05
CA PRO A 40 -5.37 -0.59 -5.33
C PRO A 40 -6.71 -1.21 -5.77
N LEU A 41 -7.52 -1.65 -4.80
CA LEU A 41 -8.90 -2.05 -5.07
C LEU A 41 -9.79 -0.82 -5.34
N THR A 42 -9.54 0.28 -4.62
CA THR A 42 -10.19 1.58 -4.84
C THR A 42 -9.12 2.61 -5.23
N PRO A 43 -8.78 2.78 -6.52
CA PRO A 43 -7.66 3.61 -6.96
C PRO A 43 -7.70 5.06 -6.46
N GLU A 44 -8.90 5.62 -6.30
CA GLU A 44 -9.09 7.01 -5.84
C GLU A 44 -8.54 7.26 -4.44
N HIS A 45 -8.45 6.21 -3.61
CA HIS A 45 -7.87 6.32 -2.27
C HIS A 45 -6.36 6.56 -2.32
N TRP A 46 -5.68 6.16 -3.39
CA TRP A 46 -4.22 6.06 -3.47
C TRP A 46 -3.60 7.15 -4.35
N ARG A 47 -4.42 7.93 -5.07
CA ARG A 47 -3.97 8.96 -6.03
C ARG A 47 -3.08 10.06 -5.41
N HIS A 48 -3.17 10.27 -4.09
CA HIS A 48 -2.36 11.27 -3.40
C HIS A 48 -0.96 10.79 -3.03
N LEU A 49 -0.69 9.48 -3.16
CA LEU A 49 0.62 8.93 -2.80
C LEU A 49 1.69 9.37 -3.79
N THR A 50 2.87 9.61 -3.24
CA THR A 50 4.09 10.01 -3.95
C THR A 50 5.25 9.13 -3.50
N PRO A 51 6.34 9.03 -4.30
CA PRO A 51 7.56 8.41 -3.83
C PRO A 51 8.02 9.01 -2.50
N ASP A 52 8.61 8.16 -1.66
CA ASP A 52 9.01 8.40 -0.27
C ASP A 52 7.90 8.44 0.79
N ASP A 53 6.62 8.41 0.41
CA ASP A 53 5.54 8.23 1.37
C ASP A 53 5.66 6.90 2.10
N VAL A 54 5.42 6.91 3.42
CA VAL A 54 5.42 5.69 4.25
C VAL A 54 3.98 5.27 4.52
N ILE A 55 3.69 4.02 4.20
CA ILE A 55 2.38 3.39 4.40
C ILE A 55 2.53 2.20 5.34
N THR A 56 1.49 1.90 6.11
CA THR A 56 1.54 0.85 7.15
C THR A 56 0.52 -0.25 6.87
N MET A 57 0.96 -1.50 6.97
CA MET A 57 0.12 -2.67 6.77
C MET A 57 -0.51 -3.14 8.09
N HIS A 58 -1.83 -3.23 8.10
CA HIS A 58 -2.65 -3.80 9.15
C HIS A 58 -3.35 -5.05 8.61
N GLU A 59 -2.76 -6.22 8.82
CA GLU A 59 -3.38 -7.54 8.58
C GLU A 59 -3.73 -8.23 9.91
N MET A 60 -2.89 -8.04 10.93
CA MET A 60 -3.12 -8.43 12.31
C MET A 60 -2.91 -7.21 13.22
N ARG A 61 -3.26 -7.32 14.50
CA ARG A 61 -2.77 -6.40 15.54
C ARG A 61 -1.64 -7.13 16.30
N PRO A 62 -0.42 -6.57 16.40
CA PRO A 62 0.07 -5.28 15.89
C PRO A 62 0.26 -5.24 14.36
N SER A 63 0.53 -4.05 13.79
CA SER A 63 0.76 -3.86 12.36
C SER A 63 1.78 -4.86 11.80
N ALA A 64 1.48 -5.43 10.65
CA ALA A 64 2.27 -6.51 10.06
C ALA A 64 3.56 -6.01 9.38
N GLY A 65 3.63 -4.73 9.03
CA GLY A 65 4.83 -4.12 8.46
C GLY A 65 4.61 -2.69 7.95
N THR A 66 5.68 -2.08 7.47
CA THR A 66 5.67 -0.76 6.83
C THR A 66 6.27 -0.85 5.43
N ALA A 67 5.82 -0.01 4.51
CA ALA A 67 6.42 0.13 3.20
C ALA A 67 6.66 1.61 2.88
N ARG A 68 7.75 1.87 2.14
CA ARG A 68 8.00 3.17 1.53
C ARG A 68 7.67 3.08 0.05
N VAL A 69 6.89 4.03 -0.46
CA VAL A 69 6.54 4.11 -1.87
C VAL A 69 7.80 4.46 -2.66
N THR A 70 8.18 3.63 -3.63
CA THR A 70 9.34 3.89 -4.50
C THR A 70 8.94 4.40 -5.88
N GLU A 71 7.76 4.03 -6.35
CA GLU A 71 7.23 4.38 -7.67
C GLU A 71 5.70 4.36 -7.62
N VAL A 72 5.06 5.28 -8.34
CA VAL A 72 3.61 5.31 -8.56
C VAL A 72 3.34 5.23 -10.06
N MET A 73 2.66 4.16 -10.47
CA MET A 73 2.26 3.97 -11.87
C MET A 73 0.78 4.31 -12.01
N PRO A 74 0.40 5.37 -12.76
CA PRO A 74 -1.00 5.63 -13.04
C PRO A 74 -1.59 4.52 -13.92
N PRO A 75 -2.92 4.32 -13.93
CA PRO A 75 -3.56 3.42 -14.88
C PRO A 75 -3.12 3.77 -16.30
N ALA A 76 -2.68 2.77 -17.06
CA ALA A 76 -2.37 2.98 -18.46
C ALA A 76 -3.67 3.40 -19.17
N VAL A 77 -3.69 4.60 -19.74
CA VAL A 77 -4.71 4.95 -20.72
C VAL A 77 -4.41 4.08 -21.94
N VAL A 78 -5.19 3.01 -22.13
CA VAL A 78 -5.17 2.29 -23.39
C VAL A 78 -5.85 3.20 -24.40
N ALA A 79 -5.07 3.82 -25.29
CA ALA A 79 -5.62 4.55 -26.42
C ALA A 79 -6.43 3.56 -27.30
N PRO A 80 -7.60 3.97 -27.81
CA PRO A 80 -8.48 3.11 -28.59
C PRO A 80 -7.86 2.65 -29.92
#